data_AF-A0A1W9WWN7-F1
#
_entry.id   AF-A0A1W9WWN7-F1
#
_cell.length_a   1.000
_cell.length_b   1.000
_cell.length_c   1.000
_cell.angle_alpha   90.00
_cell.angle_beta   90.00
_cell.angle_gamma   90.00
#
_symmetry.space_group_name_H-M   'P 1'
#
loop_
_entity.id
_entity.type
_entity.pdbx_description
1 polymer ?
#
loop_
_entity_poly.entity_id
_entity_poly.type
_entity_poly.pdbx_seq_one_letter_code
_entity_poly.pdbx_strand_id
1 'polypeptide(L)'
;MIFFCEDCGEKNDLGKENIKNGKAVFRCVSCQYLNSYMVSAALKETDILLKKITSCPEVIGTFLYHKKNRVINNHMPKMLHETDLEILGRCLLNSYLTAQSLYSDINEEMVTISDKHITIQKIEPDLFIFIVSKNLPLSETVQNLLISLIKKKNSNEFF
;
A
#
# COMPACT_ATOMS: atom_id res chain seq x y z
N MET A 1 18.58 -10.67 -12.62
CA MET A 1 17.12 -10.41 -12.72
C MET A 1 16.95 -9.23 -13.65
N ILE A 2 16.02 -9.28 -14.59
CA ILE A 2 15.90 -8.23 -15.61
C ILE A 2 14.85 -7.22 -15.17
N PHE A 3 15.22 -5.94 -15.12
CA PHE A 3 14.31 -4.81 -14.94
C PHE A 3 14.52 -3.80 -16.06
N PHE A 4 13.44 -3.15 -16.50
CA PHE A 4 13.52 -2.10 -17.51
C PHE A 4 13.73 -0.74 -16.85
N CYS A 5 14.19 0.27 -17.57
CA CYS A 5 14.22 1.63 -17.05
C CYS A 5 12.85 2.29 -17.21
N GLU A 6 12.35 2.99 -16.19
CA GLU A 6 11.08 3.73 -16.27
C GLU A 6 11.13 4.87 -17.29
N ASP A 7 12.29 5.51 -17.41
CA ASP A 7 12.48 6.65 -18.32
C ASP A 7 12.81 6.23 -19.76
N CYS A 8 13.92 5.54 -19.98
CA CYS A 8 14.40 5.20 -21.33
C CYS A 8 14.03 3.80 -21.84
N GLY A 9 13.35 2.97 -21.03
CA GLY A 9 12.98 1.59 -21.41
C GLY A 9 14.13 0.60 -21.51
N GLU A 10 15.38 1.02 -21.32
CA GLU A 10 16.54 0.15 -21.45
C GLU A 10 16.57 -1.00 -20.44
N LYS A 11 17.13 -2.13 -20.88
CA LYS A 11 17.20 -3.35 -20.08
C LYS A 11 18.36 -3.25 -19.09
N ASN A 12 18.11 -3.56 -17.83
CA ASN A 12 19.11 -3.57 -16.78
C ASN A 12 19.12 -4.95 -16.09
N ASP A 13 20.30 -5.57 -16.04
CA ASP A 13 20.52 -6.83 -15.34
C ASP A 13 20.96 -6.53 -13.90
N LEU A 14 20.11 -6.93 -12.95
CA LEU A 14 20.30 -6.69 -11.52
C LEU A 14 20.61 -7.98 -10.77
N GLY A 15 21.58 -7.90 -9.87
CA GLY A 15 21.84 -8.91 -8.86
C GLY A 15 20.94 -8.76 -7.63
N LYS A 16 21.10 -9.66 -6.65
CA LYS A 16 20.32 -9.62 -5.40
C LYS A 16 20.68 -8.40 -4.55
N GLU A 17 21.91 -7.92 -4.66
CA GLU A 17 22.46 -6.72 -4.03
C GLU A 17 21.75 -5.42 -4.45
N ASN A 18 21.11 -5.42 -5.62
CA ASN A 18 20.29 -4.30 -6.10
C ASN A 18 18.86 -4.35 -5.53
N ILE A 19 18.51 -5.40 -4.79
CA ILE A 19 17.23 -5.49 -4.10
C ILE A 19 17.43 -4.97 -2.68
N LYS A 20 16.78 -3.85 -2.39
CA LYS A 20 16.75 -3.22 -1.06
C LYS A 20 15.30 -3.09 -0.63
N ASN A 21 14.98 -3.59 0.55
CA ASN A 21 13.65 -3.46 1.16
C ASN A 21 12.51 -4.03 0.29
N GLY A 22 12.78 -5.14 -0.42
CA GLY A 22 11.81 -5.73 -1.35
C GLY A 22 11.55 -4.91 -2.61
N LYS A 23 12.38 -3.88 -2.87
CA LYS A 23 12.39 -3.09 -4.09
C LYS A 23 13.70 -3.32 -4.85
N ALA A 24 13.64 -3.48 -6.17
CA ALA A 24 14.82 -3.37 -7.03
C ALA A 24 15.13 -1.89 -7.22
N VAL A 25 16.21 -1.43 -6.58
CA VAL A 25 16.66 -0.03 -6.62
C VAL A 25 17.98 0.03 -7.38
N PHE A 26 17.99 0.73 -8.50
CA PHE A 26 19.18 0.83 -9.35
C PHE A 26 19.18 2.11 -10.18
N ARG A 27 20.38 2.59 -10.53
CA ARG A 27 20.52 3.60 -11.58
C ARG A 27 20.61 2.90 -12.92
N CYS A 28 19.81 3.34 -13.88
CA CYS A 28 19.87 2.81 -15.23
C CYS A 28 21.27 3.03 -15.81
N VAL A 29 21.87 2.00 -16.38
CA VAL A 29 23.22 2.12 -16.97
C VAL A 29 23.25 3.10 -18.14
N SER A 30 22.15 3.22 -18.88
CA SER A 30 22.05 4.03 -20.10
C SER A 30 21.75 5.51 -19.83
N CYS A 31 20.77 5.82 -18.97
CA CYS A 31 20.33 7.20 -18.72
C CYS A 31 20.59 7.70 -17.28
N GLN A 32 21.14 6.86 -16.41
CA GLN A 32 21.42 7.17 -14.98
C GLN A 32 20.19 7.49 -14.12
N TYR A 33 18.97 7.36 -14.68
CA TYR A 33 17.72 7.50 -13.95
C TYR A 33 17.65 6.51 -12.79
N LEU A 34 17.24 6.98 -11.61
CA LEU A 34 17.10 6.15 -10.41
C LEU A 34 15.75 5.43 -10.44
N ASN A 35 15.79 4.13 -10.71
CA ASN A 35 14.64 3.23 -10.72
C ASN A 35 14.40 2.62 -9.34
N SER A 36 13.13 2.34 -9.02
CA SER A 36 12.73 1.69 -7.77
C SER A 36 11.45 0.87 -7.97
N TYR A 37 11.60 -0.43 -8.22
CA TYR A 37 10.50 -1.36 -8.49
C TYR A 37 10.17 -2.23 -7.31
N MET A 38 8.90 -2.45 -6.99
CA MET A 38 8.54 -3.53 -6.05
C MET A 38 8.85 -4.91 -6.66
N VAL A 39 9.55 -5.76 -5.90
CA VAL A 39 9.86 -7.14 -6.30
C VAL A 39 8.70 -8.06 -5.90
N SER A 40 8.32 -8.96 -6.80
CA SER A 40 7.14 -9.84 -6.70
C SER A 40 7.04 -10.69 -5.42
N ALA A 41 8.15 -11.02 -4.77
CA ALA A 41 8.13 -11.78 -3.50
C ALA A 41 7.53 -10.97 -2.33
N ALA A 42 7.84 -9.66 -2.24
CA ALA A 42 7.28 -8.79 -1.23
C ALA A 42 5.78 -8.52 -1.47
N LEU A 43 5.36 -8.45 -2.74
CA LEU A 43 3.94 -8.35 -3.11
C LEU A 43 3.16 -9.60 -2.66
N LYS A 44 3.71 -10.81 -2.85
CA LYS A 44 3.05 -12.06 -2.44
C LYS A 44 2.75 -12.13 -0.94
N GLU A 45 3.64 -11.65 -0.08
CA GLU A 45 3.42 -11.66 1.36
C GLU A 45 2.42 -10.59 1.82
N THR A 46 2.49 -9.39 1.24
CA THR A 46 1.49 -8.34 1.45
C THR A 46 0.11 -8.83 1.01
N ASP A 47 0.01 -9.53 -0.12
CA ASP A 47 -1.24 -10.13 -0.61
C ASP A 47 -1.79 -11.18 0.36
N ILE A 48 -0.92 -11.99 0.98
CA ILE A 48 -1.35 -12.98 2.00
C ILE A 48 -1.96 -12.26 3.21
N LEU A 49 -1.32 -11.20 3.72
CA LEU A 49 -1.83 -10.45 4.86
C LEU A 49 -3.13 -9.71 4.52
N LEU A 50 -3.22 -9.11 3.34
CA LEU A 50 -4.45 -8.46 2.85
C LEU A 50 -5.60 -9.44 2.70
N LYS A 51 -5.34 -10.65 2.20
CA LYS A 51 -6.35 -11.71 2.12
C LYS A 51 -6.83 -12.13 3.51
N LYS A 52 -5.93 -12.21 4.50
CA LYS A 52 -6.32 -12.48 5.89
C LYS A 52 -7.20 -11.38 6.45
N ILE A 53 -6.83 -10.10 6.27
CA ILE A 53 -7.66 -8.96 6.71
C ILE A 53 -9.03 -9.00 6.03
N THR A 54 -9.08 -9.22 4.72
CA THR A 54 -10.33 -9.27 3.96
C THR A 54 -11.20 -10.47 4.35
N SER A 55 -10.60 -11.57 4.81
CA SER A 55 -11.36 -12.75 5.27
C SER A 55 -12.03 -12.56 6.64
N CYS A 56 -11.75 -11.46 7.36
CA CYS A 56 -12.41 -11.14 8.61
C CYS A 56 -13.89 -10.75 8.36
N PRO A 57 -14.88 -11.34 9.08
CA PRO A 57 -16.31 -11.13 8.80
C PRO A 57 -16.80 -9.67 8.89
N GLU A 58 -16.14 -8.86 9.70
CA GLU A 58 -16.41 -7.44 9.86
C GLU A 58 -15.88 -6.60 8.70
N VAL A 59 -14.93 -7.11 7.92
CA VAL A 59 -14.33 -6.43 6.77
C VAL A 59 -15.18 -6.72 5.53
N ILE A 60 -15.56 -5.65 4.83
CA ILE A 60 -16.34 -5.70 3.59
C ILE A 60 -15.41 -5.77 2.39
N GLY A 61 -14.27 -5.08 2.47
CA GLY A 61 -13.27 -5.09 1.44
C GLY A 61 -12.06 -4.29 1.84
N THR A 62 -10.98 -4.51 1.09
CA THR A 62 -9.73 -3.77 1.26
C THR A 62 -9.17 -3.39 -0.09
N PHE A 63 -8.40 -2.31 -0.16
CA PHE A 63 -7.54 -2.05 -1.31
C PHE A 63 -6.26 -1.33 -0.88
N LEU A 64 -5.20 -1.53 -1.65
CA LEU A 64 -3.95 -0.80 -1.52
C LEU A 64 -3.92 0.34 -2.52
N TYR A 65 -3.52 1.51 -2.03
CA TYR A 65 -3.40 2.71 -2.85
C TYR A 65 -2.00 3.29 -2.71
N HIS A 66 -1.34 3.52 -3.85
CA HIS A 66 -0.05 4.17 -3.93
C HIS A 66 -0.19 5.55 -4.58
N LYS A 67 0.51 6.56 -4.04
CA LYS A 67 0.37 7.95 -4.50
C LYS A 67 0.51 8.12 -6.02
N LYS A 68 1.48 7.43 -6.63
CA LYS A 68 1.74 7.46 -8.09
C LYS A 68 0.97 6.38 -8.87
N ASN A 69 1.18 5.13 -8.48
CA ASN A 69 0.65 3.94 -9.17
C ASN A 69 -0.83 3.65 -8.89
N ARG A 70 -1.53 4.50 -8.12
CA ARG A 70 -2.96 4.39 -7.81
C ARG A 70 -3.29 3.05 -7.14
N VAL A 71 -4.35 2.36 -7.55
CA VAL A 71 -4.80 1.11 -6.93
C VAL A 71 -3.83 -0.02 -7.32
N ILE A 72 -3.11 -0.56 -6.34
CA ILE A 72 -2.15 -1.66 -6.56
C ILE A 72 -2.81 -3.03 -6.39
N ASN A 73 -3.70 -3.15 -5.40
CA ASN A 73 -4.40 -4.39 -5.10
C ASN A 73 -5.81 -4.05 -4.61
N ASN A 74 -6.79 -4.86 -4.99
CA ASN A 74 -8.20 -4.63 -4.74
C ASN A 74 -8.91 -5.93 -4.34
N HIS A 75 -9.51 -5.91 -3.15
CA HIS A 75 -10.41 -6.94 -2.64
C HIS A 75 -11.76 -6.34 -2.21
N MET A 76 -12.20 -5.27 -2.86
CA MET A 76 -13.53 -4.68 -2.68
C MET A 76 -14.61 -5.50 -3.40
N PRO A 77 -15.89 -5.40 -2.99
CA PRO A 77 -16.99 -6.02 -3.72
C PRO A 77 -17.02 -5.59 -5.20
N LYS A 78 -17.39 -6.51 -6.09
CA LYS A 78 -17.35 -6.32 -7.56
C LYS A 78 -18.16 -5.14 -8.10
N MET A 79 -19.07 -4.58 -7.29
CA MET A 79 -19.86 -3.40 -7.66
C MET A 79 -19.01 -2.11 -7.75
N LEU A 80 -17.84 -2.08 -7.12
CA LEU A 80 -16.91 -0.95 -7.19
C LEU A 80 -15.85 -1.24 -8.23
N HIS A 81 -15.84 -0.45 -9.30
CA HIS A 81 -14.86 -0.53 -10.35
C HIS A 81 -13.55 0.15 -9.93
N GLU A 82 -12.46 -0.17 -10.61
CA GLU A 82 -11.14 0.42 -10.33
C GLU A 82 -11.16 1.96 -10.42
N THR A 83 -11.95 2.53 -11.33
CA THR A 83 -12.16 3.98 -11.45
C THR A 83 -12.80 4.58 -10.21
N ASP A 84 -13.76 3.88 -9.60
CA ASP A 84 -14.43 4.34 -8.37
C ASP A 84 -13.44 4.34 -7.20
N LEU A 85 -12.64 3.28 -7.10
CA LEU A 85 -11.59 3.15 -6.09
C LEU A 85 -10.47 4.15 -6.28
N GLU A 86 -10.14 4.52 -7.52
CA GLU A 86 -9.18 5.58 -7.79
C GLU A 86 -9.68 6.93 -7.29
N ILE A 87 -10.93 7.29 -7.61
CA ILE A 87 -11.54 8.55 -7.17
C ILE A 87 -11.60 8.57 -5.64
N LEU A 88 -12.12 7.51 -5.03
CA LEU A 88 -12.23 7.38 -3.58
C LEU A 88 -10.86 7.47 -2.91
N GLY A 89 -9.89 6.67 -3.36
CA GLY A 89 -8.53 6.63 -2.84
C GLY A 89 -7.84 7.99 -2.95
N ARG A 90 -7.95 8.68 -4.09
CA ARG A 90 -7.38 10.02 -4.29
C ARG A 90 -8.00 11.05 -3.36
N CYS A 91 -9.32 11.12 -3.28
CA CYS A 91 -10.03 12.12 -2.48
C CYS A 91 -9.71 11.96 -0.99
N LEU A 92 -9.82 10.73 -0.49
CA LEU A 92 -9.58 10.41 0.90
C LEU A 92 -8.10 10.54 1.28
N LEU A 93 -7.18 10.10 0.42
CA LEU A 93 -5.76 10.27 0.67
C LEU A 93 -5.35 11.75 0.72
N ASN A 94 -5.94 12.60 -0.11
CA ASN A 94 -5.66 14.04 -0.05
C ASN A 94 -6.14 14.65 1.28
N SER A 95 -7.28 14.21 1.81
CA SER A 95 -7.73 14.57 3.16
C SER A 95 -6.67 14.18 4.20
N TYR A 96 -6.25 12.91 4.18
CA TYR A 96 -5.25 12.36 5.10
C TYR A 96 -3.93 13.13 5.06
N LEU A 97 -3.40 13.38 3.87
CA LEU A 97 -2.13 14.06 3.69
C LEU A 97 -2.21 15.53 4.11
N THR A 98 -3.36 16.17 3.90
CA THR A 98 -3.59 17.54 4.37
C THR A 98 -3.54 17.57 5.90
N ALA A 99 -4.25 16.66 6.57
CA ALA A 99 -4.21 16.55 8.02
C ALA A 99 -2.79 16.25 8.54
N GLN A 100 -2.10 15.28 7.93
CA GLN A 100 -0.73 14.91 8.29
C GLN A 100 0.28 16.05 8.10
N SER A 101 0.04 16.96 7.13
CA SER A 101 0.90 18.13 6.93
C SER A 101 0.85 19.14 8.08
N LEU A 102 -0.26 19.15 8.82
CA LEU A 102 -0.47 19.99 10.00
C LEU A 102 -0.11 19.25 11.30
N TYR A 103 -0.33 17.94 11.33
CA TYR A 103 -0.14 17.08 12.50
C TYR A 103 0.57 15.79 12.08
N SER A 104 1.89 15.75 12.27
CA SER A 104 2.74 14.65 11.78
C SER A 104 2.52 13.32 12.52
N ASP A 105 1.88 13.35 13.69
CA ASP A 105 1.54 12.21 14.51
C ASP A 105 0.23 11.51 14.09
N ILE A 106 -0.50 12.06 13.10
CA ILE A 106 -1.65 11.39 12.51
C ILE A 106 -1.19 10.16 11.72
N ASN A 107 -1.58 8.99 12.21
CA ASN A 107 -1.25 7.68 11.62
C ASN A 107 -2.46 6.98 10.97
N GLU A 108 -3.66 7.44 11.28
CA GLU A 108 -4.91 6.86 10.82
C GLU A 108 -5.94 7.97 10.59
N GLU A 109 -6.72 7.85 9.52
CA GLU A 109 -7.95 8.62 9.31
C GLU A 109 -9.10 7.65 9.10
N MET A 110 -10.29 8.06 9.52
CA MET A 110 -11.48 7.25 9.37
C MET A 110 -12.64 8.10 8.88
N VAL A 111 -13.33 7.58 7.88
CA VAL A 111 -14.56 8.16 7.34
C VAL A 111 -15.72 7.21 7.57
N THR A 112 -16.84 7.74 8.05
CA THR A 112 -18.07 6.97 8.25
C THR A 112 -19.12 7.40 7.24
N ILE A 113 -19.69 6.43 6.53
CA ILE A 113 -20.81 6.63 5.60
C ILE A 113 -21.91 5.65 6.02
N SER A 114 -23.02 6.16 6.55
CA SER A 114 -24.08 5.36 7.16
C SER A 114 -23.52 4.41 8.23
N ASP A 115 -23.66 3.09 8.07
CA ASP A 115 -23.18 2.04 8.97
C ASP A 115 -21.92 1.35 8.42
N LYS A 116 -21.10 2.10 7.68
CA LYS A 116 -19.88 1.64 7.03
C LYS A 116 -18.73 2.58 7.36
N HIS A 117 -17.58 2.00 7.66
CA HIS A 117 -16.41 2.74 8.08
C HIS A 117 -15.26 2.45 7.13
N ILE A 118 -14.60 3.51 6.67
CA ILE A 118 -13.43 3.45 5.80
C ILE A 118 -12.25 3.92 6.63
N THR A 119 -11.39 2.99 7.02
CA THR A 119 -10.13 3.28 7.71
C THR A 119 -9.01 3.40 6.69
N ILE A 120 -8.26 4.49 6.77
CA ILE A 120 -7.08 4.78 5.96
C ILE A 120 -5.88 4.69 6.88
N GLN A 121 -4.94 3.80 6.54
CA GLN A 121 -3.72 3.66 7.32
C GLN A 121 -2.50 3.68 6.41
N LYS A 122 -1.50 4.44 6.83
CA LYS A 122 -0.21 4.53 6.13
C LYS A 122 0.62 3.29 6.44
N ILE A 123 1.06 2.60 5.38
CA ILE A 123 1.97 1.44 5.49
C ILE A 123 3.40 1.86 5.15
N GLU A 124 3.58 2.68 4.11
CA GLU A 124 4.87 3.26 3.70
C GLU A 124 4.66 4.76 3.37
N PRO A 125 5.73 5.56 3.16
CA PRO A 125 5.60 6.98 2.81
C PRO A 125 4.59 7.28 1.68
N ASP A 126 4.50 6.38 0.70
CA ASP A 126 3.65 6.51 -0.48
C ASP A 126 2.63 5.38 -0.66
N LEU A 127 2.47 4.48 0.33
CA LEU A 127 1.56 3.33 0.27
C LEU A 127 0.59 3.32 1.44
N PHE A 128 -0.70 3.18 1.12
CA PHE A 128 -1.80 3.25 2.05
C PHE A 128 -2.70 2.03 1.88
N ILE A 129 -3.25 1.54 2.99
CA ILE A 129 -4.33 0.57 2.98
C ILE A 129 -5.64 1.26 3.32
N PHE A 130 -6.66 0.90 2.56
CA PHE A 130 -8.04 1.25 2.81
C PHE A 130 -8.74 -0.02 3.27
N ILE A 131 -9.39 0.05 4.43
CA ILE A 131 -10.20 -1.04 4.97
C ILE A 131 -11.62 -0.52 5.13
N VAL A 132 -12.56 -1.20 4.50
CA VAL A 132 -13.98 -0.91 4.69
C VAL A 132 -14.57 -1.97 5.62
N SER A 133 -15.15 -1.54 6.74
CA SER A 133 -15.70 -2.42 7.77
C SER A 133 -17.16 -2.08 8.14
N LYS A 134 -17.84 -3.07 8.71
CA LYS A 134 -19.18 -2.93 9.31
C LYS A 134 -19.14 -2.40 10.74
N ASN A 135 -18.02 -2.63 11.43
CA ASN A 135 -17.87 -2.36 12.85
C ASN A 135 -16.73 -1.37 13.10
N LEU A 136 -16.88 -0.65 14.19
CA LEU A 136 -15.95 0.35 14.70
C LEU A 136 -15.83 0.16 16.22
N PRO A 137 -14.60 0.07 16.79
CA PRO A 137 -13.31 -0.01 16.11
C PRO A 137 -13.13 -1.31 15.30
N LEU A 138 -12.08 -1.35 14.46
CA LEU A 138 -11.62 -2.61 13.86
C LEU A 138 -11.30 -3.61 14.98
N SER A 139 -11.56 -4.91 14.76
CA SER A 139 -11.29 -5.92 15.77
C SER A 139 -9.80 -6.00 16.10
N GLU A 140 -9.47 -6.51 17.29
CA GLU A 140 -8.07 -6.75 17.69
C GLU A 140 -7.34 -7.66 16.69
N THR A 141 -8.06 -8.61 16.08
CA THR A 141 -7.50 -9.49 15.03
C THR A 141 -7.04 -8.67 13.82
N VAL A 142 -7.88 -7.78 13.30
CA VAL A 142 -7.55 -6.93 12.16
C VAL A 142 -6.43 -5.95 12.52
N GLN A 143 -6.49 -5.34 13.71
CA GLN A 143 -5.45 -4.43 14.18
C GLN A 143 -4.09 -5.13 14.31
N ASN A 144 -4.03 -6.34 14.84
CA ASN A 144 -2.80 -7.11 14.95
C ASN A 144 -2.21 -7.49 13.56
N LEU A 145 -3.08 -7.79 12.59
CA LEU A 145 -2.65 -8.03 11.21
C LEU A 145 -2.09 -6.76 10.55
N LEU A 146 -2.74 -5.60 10.76
CA LEU A 146 -2.26 -4.29 10.31
C LEU A 146 -0.91 -3.93 10.91
N ILE A 147 -0.77 -4.07 12.24
CA ILE A 147 0.49 -3.85 12.94
C ILE A 147 1.59 -4.77 12.38
N SER A 148 1.27 -6.03 12.10
CA SER A 148 2.22 -6.97 11.49
C SER A 148 2.64 -6.54 10.09
N LEU A 149 1.71 -5.97 9.31
CA LEU A 149 1.97 -5.44 7.97
C LEU A 149 2.90 -4.21 8.01
N ILE A 150 2.70 -3.31 9.00
CA ILE A 150 3.51 -2.11 9.20
C ILE A 150 4.89 -2.47 9.79
N LYS A 151 4.96 -3.26 10.86
CA LYS A 151 6.21 -3.58 11.58
C LYS A 151 7.20 -4.38 10.75
N LYS A 152 6.76 -5.39 9.99
CA LYS A 152 7.65 -6.24 9.19
C LYS A 152 8.42 -5.46 8.11
N LYS A 153 7.93 -4.29 7.72
CA LYS A 153 8.62 -3.41 6.76
C LYS A 153 9.67 -2.53 7.44
N ASN A 154 9.41 -2.08 8.68
CA ASN A 154 10.37 -1.32 9.47
C ASN A 154 11.54 -2.18 10.01
N SER A 155 11.36 -3.51 10.12
CA SER A 155 12.43 -4.45 10.48
C SER A 155 13.57 -4.56 9.46
N ASN A 156 13.37 -4.08 8.23
CA ASN A 156 14.39 -4.10 7.17
C ASN A 156 15.29 -2.84 7.18
N GLU A 157 15.19 -1.97 8.19
CA GLU A 157 16.07 -0.80 8.34
C GLU A 157 17.28 -1.05 9.27
N PHE A 158 17.45 -2.26 9.80
CA PHE A 158 18.52 -2.61 10.75
C PHE A 158 19.42 -3.77 10.30
N PHE A 159 19.70 -3.95 9.01
CA PHE A 159 20.83 -4.78 8.53
C PHE A 159 21.36 -4.31 7.18
#